data_AF-A0A645GZN0-F1
#
_entry.id   AF-A0A645GZN0-F1
#
_cell.length_a   1.000
_cell.length_b   1.000
_cell.length_c   1.000
_cell.angle_alpha   90.00
_cell.angle_beta   90.00
_cell.angle_gamma   90.00
#
_symmetry.space_group_name_H-M   'P 1'
#
loop_
_entity.id
_entity.type
_entity.pdbx_description
1 polymer ?
#
loop_
_entity_poly.entity_id
_entity_poly.type
_entity_poly.pdbx_seq_one_letter_code
_entity_poly.pdbx_strand_id
1 'polypeptide(L)'
;MADALLLTGGVDVHPGRYNDIFMDFDPNSGLPTPYVNSVTRDSMDILLCQAFLKAGKPIMGIGRGMQVINVVFGGTLHQDIPIVLQVEHPKGVAHPIATTEGSLMQRLLGANTTVNSYHHQAVKTVGKGLVATATAPDGIIEALEHETLPVFGVQWHPETFGTDDEALRERNLTVVEPVVIPDPAEVERQALATMVKKAIPGCETDANVVLPVGNPIFEHFLNLVTKGAQ
;
A
#
# COMPACT_ATOMS: atom_id res chain seq x y z
N MET A 1 -20.49 -7.26 -1.72
CA MET A 1 -19.14 -7.53 -1.17
C MET A 1 -18.16 -7.01 -2.21
N ALA A 2 -17.17 -6.19 -1.84
CA ALA A 2 -16.28 -5.57 -2.82
C ALA A 2 -15.44 -6.60 -3.60
N ASP A 3 -15.00 -6.23 -4.81
CA ASP A 3 -14.41 -7.16 -5.78
C ASP A 3 -12.88 -7.13 -5.86
N ALA A 4 -12.25 -6.06 -5.39
CA ALA A 4 -10.82 -6.00 -5.12
C ALA A 4 -10.52 -5.06 -3.94
N LEU A 5 -9.28 -5.11 -3.44
CA LEU A 5 -8.79 -4.32 -2.31
C LEU A 5 -7.62 -3.43 -2.75
N LEU A 6 -7.75 -2.12 -2.58
CA LEU A 6 -6.64 -1.18 -2.70
C LEU A 6 -6.20 -0.74 -1.30
N LEU A 7 -4.95 -1.03 -0.95
CA LEU A 7 -4.30 -0.56 0.27
C LEU A 7 -3.46 0.67 -0.06
N THR A 8 -3.82 1.82 0.51
CA THR A 8 -3.18 3.11 0.23
C THR A 8 -1.92 3.35 1.06
N GLY A 9 -1.18 4.41 0.73
CA GLY A 9 -0.15 4.97 1.60
C GLY A 9 -0.71 5.48 2.94
N GLY A 10 0.19 5.86 3.85
CA GLY A 10 -0.16 6.36 5.17
C GLY A 10 1.01 6.38 6.14
N VAL A 11 0.68 6.36 7.43
CA VAL A 11 1.60 6.30 8.58
C VAL A 11 2.30 4.95 8.72
N ASP A 12 3.41 4.87 9.45
CA ASP A 12 4.26 3.67 9.54
C ASP A 12 3.53 2.40 9.99
N VAL A 13 4.03 1.24 9.55
CA VAL A 13 3.57 -0.06 10.08
C VAL A 13 4.29 -0.33 11.40
N HIS A 14 3.53 -0.58 12.47
CA HIS A 14 4.09 -0.81 13.80
C HIS A 14 5.01 -2.05 13.83
N PRO A 15 6.23 -2.00 14.39
CA PRO A 15 7.22 -3.08 14.28
C PRO A 15 6.77 -4.44 14.83
N GLY A 16 5.97 -4.44 15.90
CA GLY A 16 5.30 -5.64 16.42
C GLY A 16 4.38 -6.37 15.43
N ARG A 17 4.06 -5.81 14.26
CA ARG A 17 3.33 -6.50 13.18
C ARG A 17 4.20 -7.48 12.38
N TYR A 18 5.52 -7.28 12.38
CA TYR A 18 6.50 -8.15 11.72
C TYR A 18 7.53 -8.73 12.71
N ASN A 19 7.09 -8.93 13.96
CA ASN A 19 7.87 -9.53 15.05
C ASN A 19 9.16 -8.76 15.40
N ASP A 20 9.17 -7.45 15.20
CA ASP A 20 10.29 -6.57 15.58
C ASP A 20 9.89 -5.66 16.76
N ILE A 21 10.89 -5.04 17.39
CA ILE A 21 10.71 -4.00 18.42
C ILE A 21 11.06 -2.63 17.83
N PHE A 22 10.57 -1.54 18.43
CA PHE A 22 11.05 -0.21 18.03
C PHE A 22 12.57 -0.14 18.17
N MET A 23 13.23 0.42 17.15
CA MET A 23 14.63 0.80 17.25
C MET A 23 14.84 1.75 18.43
N ASP A 24 15.96 1.60 19.13
CA ASP A 24 16.36 2.54 20.17
C ASP A 24 16.82 3.84 19.50
N PHE A 25 16.03 4.90 19.68
CA PHE A 25 16.33 6.21 19.13
C PHE A 25 16.95 7.07 20.20
N ASP A 26 18.19 7.53 19.95
CA ASP A 26 18.74 8.62 20.74
C ASP A 26 17.88 9.88 20.53
N PRO A 27 17.14 10.37 21.54
CA PRO A 27 16.33 11.57 21.41
C PRO A 27 17.18 12.84 21.20
N ASN A 28 18.50 12.75 21.37
CA ASN A 28 19.45 13.83 21.12
C ASN A 28 20.03 13.81 19.70
N SER A 29 19.71 12.80 18.89
CA SER A 29 20.19 12.69 17.49
C SER A 29 19.71 13.80 16.56
N GLY A 30 18.68 14.55 16.97
CA GLY A 30 18.05 15.60 16.14
C GLY A 30 17.20 15.07 15.00
N LEU A 31 17.09 13.75 14.85
CA LEU A 31 16.23 13.11 13.87
C LEU A 31 14.76 13.25 14.32
N PRO A 32 13.78 13.35 13.39
CA PRO A 32 12.37 13.38 13.74
C PRO A 32 12.02 12.13 14.55
N THR A 33 11.12 12.20 15.54
CA THR A 33 10.60 11.02 16.25
C THR A 33 9.78 10.17 15.25
N PRO A 34 10.34 9.13 14.61
CA PRO A 34 9.91 8.77 13.26
C PRO A 34 9.08 7.49 13.28
N TYR A 35 8.08 7.45 14.16
CA TYR A 35 7.19 6.31 14.34
C TYR A 35 5.75 6.75 14.57
N VAL A 36 5.26 7.68 13.75
CA VAL A 36 3.82 7.87 13.66
C VAL A 36 3.28 6.61 13.01
N ASN A 37 2.63 5.77 13.79
CA ASN A 37 1.99 4.53 13.36
C ASN A 37 0.55 4.50 13.87
N SER A 38 -0.26 3.58 13.35
CA SER A 38 -1.62 3.39 13.84
C SER A 38 -1.93 1.90 13.96
N VAL A 39 -1.82 1.38 15.18
CA VAL A 39 -2.14 -0.02 15.50
C VAL A 39 -3.56 -0.39 15.04
N THR A 40 -4.52 0.55 15.11
CA THR A 40 -5.89 0.37 14.59
C THR A 40 -5.92 0.23 13.07
N ARG A 41 -5.21 1.11 12.34
CA ARG A 41 -5.09 1.02 10.87
C ARG A 41 -4.38 -0.27 10.44
N ASP A 42 -3.30 -0.64 11.11
CA ASP A 42 -2.58 -1.89 10.89
C ASP A 42 -3.51 -3.10 11.05
N SER A 43 -4.26 -3.18 12.16
CA SER A 43 -5.24 -4.26 12.40
C SER A 43 -6.25 -4.35 11.25
N MET A 44 -6.81 -3.21 10.84
CA MET A 44 -7.83 -3.17 9.79
C MET A 44 -7.27 -3.63 8.44
N ASP A 45 -6.13 -3.10 7.99
CA ASP A 45 -5.57 -3.43 6.68
C ASP A 45 -5.06 -4.86 6.61
N ILE A 46 -4.47 -5.38 7.69
CA ILE A 46 -4.06 -6.79 7.80
C ILE A 46 -5.28 -7.70 7.69
N LEU A 47 -6.36 -7.42 8.42
CA LEU A 47 -7.59 -8.22 8.38
C LEU A 47 -8.29 -8.14 7.01
N LEU A 48 -8.33 -6.97 6.38
CA LEU A 48 -8.86 -6.82 5.02
C LEU A 48 -8.02 -7.59 4.01
N CYS A 49 -6.70 -7.46 4.06
CA CYS A 49 -5.79 -8.19 3.17
C CYS A 49 -5.99 -9.72 3.31
N GLN A 50 -5.99 -10.24 4.54
CA GLN A 50 -6.25 -11.66 4.82
C GLN A 50 -7.62 -12.12 4.33
N ALA A 51 -8.67 -11.30 4.46
CA ALA A 51 -10.00 -11.62 3.95
C ALA A 51 -10.05 -11.70 2.42
N PHE A 52 -9.39 -10.78 1.71
CA PHE A 52 -9.32 -10.78 0.25
C PHE A 52 -8.45 -11.93 -0.28
N LEU A 53 -7.31 -12.22 0.36
CA LEU A 53 -6.48 -13.39 0.07
C LEU A 53 -7.28 -14.69 0.19
N LYS A 54 -8.03 -14.85 1.30
CA LYS A 54 -8.90 -16.02 1.52
C LYS A 54 -10.04 -16.12 0.48
N ALA A 55 -10.48 -15.00 -0.07
CA ALA A 55 -11.49 -14.94 -1.13
C ALA A 55 -10.91 -15.10 -2.55
N GLY A 56 -9.58 -15.19 -2.70
CA GLY A 56 -8.92 -15.24 -4.02
C GLY A 56 -9.10 -13.97 -4.85
N LYS A 57 -9.39 -12.83 -4.20
CA LYS A 57 -9.72 -11.56 -4.88
C LYS A 57 -8.47 -10.68 -5.08
N PRO A 58 -8.42 -9.83 -6.13
CA PRO A 58 -7.28 -8.97 -6.38
C PRO A 58 -6.96 -7.99 -5.24
N ILE A 59 -5.66 -7.76 -5.01
CA ILE A 59 -5.15 -6.81 -4.03
C ILE A 59 -4.02 -5.98 -4.66
N MET A 60 -4.10 -4.66 -4.51
CA MET A 60 -3.05 -3.72 -4.87
C MET A 60 -2.61 -2.94 -3.62
N GLY A 61 -1.30 -2.77 -3.42
CA GLY A 61 -0.73 -1.94 -2.37
C GLY A 61 0.05 -0.73 -2.92
N ILE A 62 -0.08 0.43 -2.29
CA ILE A 62 0.65 1.66 -2.63
C ILE A 62 1.40 2.16 -1.39
N GLY A 63 2.70 2.43 -1.52
CA GLY A 63 3.57 2.86 -0.43
C GLY A 63 3.46 1.90 0.76
N ARG A 64 2.96 2.42 1.88
CA ARG A 64 2.58 1.65 3.06
C ARG A 64 1.71 0.41 2.75
N GLY A 65 0.81 0.49 1.77
CA GLY A 65 -0.02 -0.65 1.36
C GLY A 65 0.79 -1.84 0.85
N MET A 66 1.88 -1.61 0.10
CA MET A 66 2.81 -2.67 -0.29
C MET A 66 3.53 -3.28 0.92
N GLN A 67 3.90 -2.43 1.89
CA GLN A 67 4.54 -2.87 3.13
C GLN A 67 3.60 -3.75 3.97
N VAL A 68 2.30 -3.40 4.07
CA VAL A 68 1.29 -4.24 4.73
C VAL A 68 1.13 -5.59 4.02
N ILE A 69 1.08 -5.62 2.68
CA ILE A 69 1.07 -6.88 1.93
C ILE A 69 2.29 -7.73 2.30
N ASN A 70 3.49 -7.15 2.27
CA ASN A 70 4.72 -7.85 2.64
C ASN A 70 4.65 -8.47 4.05
N VAL A 71 4.17 -7.70 5.03
CA VAL A 71 4.00 -8.16 6.42
C VAL A 71 2.93 -9.25 6.56
N VAL A 72 1.82 -9.18 5.80
CA VAL A 72 0.78 -10.23 5.78
C VAL A 72 1.33 -11.56 5.24
N PHE A 73 2.28 -11.52 4.30
CA PHE A 73 3.01 -12.69 3.80
C PHE A 73 4.23 -13.07 4.68
N GLY A 74 4.39 -12.47 5.85
CA GLY A 74 5.43 -12.80 6.83
C GLY A 74 6.80 -12.16 6.57
N GLY A 75 6.87 -11.16 5.70
CA GLY A 75 8.06 -10.34 5.47
C GLY A 75 8.29 -9.32 6.58
N THR A 76 9.44 -8.65 6.54
CA THR A 76 9.86 -7.63 7.53
C THR A 76 10.23 -6.32 6.85
N LEU A 77 10.26 -5.23 7.62
CA LEU A 77 10.59 -3.88 7.13
C LEU A 77 11.89 -3.35 7.75
N HIS A 78 12.54 -2.43 7.04
CA HIS A 78 13.46 -1.47 7.61
C HIS A 78 12.63 -0.35 8.23
N GLN A 79 12.83 -0.10 9.52
CA GLN A 79 12.08 0.90 10.28
C GLN A 79 12.43 2.34 9.90
N ASP A 80 13.65 2.60 9.45
CA ASP A 80 14.10 3.88 8.92
C ASP A 80 15.36 3.67 8.04
N ILE A 81 15.26 3.86 6.72
CA ILE A 81 16.37 3.62 5.78
C ILE A 81 17.50 4.65 5.84
N PRO A 82 17.28 5.96 6.12
CA PRO A 82 18.36 6.89 6.41
C PRO A 82 19.26 6.40 7.55
N ILE A 83 18.68 5.86 8.63
CA ILE A 83 19.49 5.40 9.77
C ILE A 83 20.12 4.03 9.50
N VAL A 84 19.33 3.02 9.09
CA VAL A 84 19.84 1.63 9.05
C VAL A 84 20.63 1.29 7.78
N LEU A 85 20.46 2.05 6.70
CA LEU A 85 21.14 1.81 5.41
C LEU A 85 21.96 3.01 4.93
N GLN A 86 21.83 4.20 5.54
CA GLN A 86 22.50 5.43 5.11
C GLN A 86 22.13 5.84 3.66
N VAL A 87 20.87 5.60 3.28
CA VAL A 87 20.28 5.98 1.98
C VAL A 87 19.04 6.83 2.21
N GLU A 88 18.79 7.81 1.34
CA GLU A 88 17.66 8.73 1.45
C GLU A 88 16.70 8.59 0.27
N HIS A 89 15.40 8.60 0.59
CA HIS A 89 14.29 8.54 -0.34
C HIS A 89 13.39 9.78 -0.09
N PRO A 90 13.79 10.98 -0.58
CA PRO A 90 13.19 12.22 -0.12
C PRO A 90 11.77 12.44 -0.68
N LYS A 91 10.88 12.96 0.17
CA LYS A 91 9.46 13.15 -0.16
C LYS A 91 9.26 14.06 -1.37
N GLY A 92 8.55 13.55 -2.38
CA GLY A 92 8.28 14.23 -3.65
C GLY A 92 9.43 14.25 -4.64
N VAL A 93 10.59 13.66 -4.31
CA VAL A 93 11.73 13.56 -5.23
C VAL A 93 11.58 12.31 -6.09
N ALA A 94 11.89 12.46 -7.38
CA ALA A 94 11.83 11.38 -8.35
C ALA A 94 13.18 10.66 -8.47
N HIS A 95 13.16 9.32 -8.52
CA HIS A 95 14.36 8.48 -8.65
C HIS A 95 14.13 7.35 -9.67
N PRO A 96 15.20 6.82 -10.30
CA PRO A 96 15.08 5.71 -11.24
C PRO A 96 14.80 4.40 -10.51
N ILE A 97 14.15 3.47 -11.23
CA ILE A 97 13.98 2.06 -10.86
C ILE A 97 14.25 1.17 -12.07
N ALA A 98 14.81 -0.01 -11.80
CA ALA A 98 14.92 -1.10 -12.77
C ALA A 98 13.87 -2.17 -12.45
N THR A 99 13.21 -2.71 -13.48
CA THR A 99 12.20 -3.78 -13.33
C THR A 99 12.78 -5.14 -13.71
N THR A 100 12.37 -6.20 -13.01
CA THR A 100 12.80 -7.58 -13.28
C THR A 100 12.23 -8.12 -14.60
N GLU A 101 13.03 -8.82 -15.39
CA GLU A 101 12.59 -9.37 -16.68
C GLU A 101 11.43 -10.36 -16.53
N GLY A 102 10.40 -10.19 -17.38
CA GLY A 102 9.18 -11.01 -17.34
C GLY A 102 8.18 -10.66 -16.24
N SER A 103 8.45 -9.69 -15.37
CA SER A 103 7.52 -9.26 -14.31
C SER A 103 6.31 -8.48 -14.84
N LEU A 104 5.28 -8.29 -14.00
CA LEU A 104 4.20 -7.35 -14.28
C LEU A 104 4.74 -5.92 -14.41
N MET A 105 5.62 -5.48 -13.49
CA MET A 105 6.19 -4.13 -13.57
C MET A 105 6.92 -3.88 -14.89
N GLN A 106 7.71 -4.84 -15.40
CA GLN A 106 8.36 -4.69 -16.71
C GLN A 106 7.33 -4.60 -17.85
N ARG A 107 6.26 -5.40 -17.81
CA ARG A 107 5.19 -5.34 -18.83
C ARG A 107 4.43 -4.01 -18.83
N LEU A 108 4.28 -3.37 -17.66
CA LEU A 108 3.52 -2.13 -17.50
C LEU A 108 4.36 -0.86 -17.71
N LEU A 109 5.65 -0.89 -17.34
CA LEU A 109 6.50 0.31 -17.25
C LEU A 109 7.75 0.26 -18.14
N GLY A 110 8.06 -0.90 -18.74
CA GLY A 110 9.32 -1.14 -19.42
C GLY A 110 10.46 -1.46 -18.45
N ALA A 111 11.66 -1.74 -18.99
CA ALA A 111 12.80 -2.26 -18.22
C ALA A 111 13.37 -1.28 -17.17
N ASN A 112 13.27 0.03 -17.43
CA ASN A 112 13.69 1.09 -16.52
C ASN A 112 12.70 2.24 -16.62
N THR A 113 12.38 2.87 -15.48
CA THR A 113 11.55 4.09 -15.44
C THR A 113 11.97 4.97 -14.25
N THR A 114 11.30 6.10 -14.08
CA THR A 114 11.46 7.00 -12.94
C THR A 114 10.15 7.04 -12.16
N VAL A 115 10.21 7.06 -10.83
CA VAL A 115 9.04 7.13 -9.93
C VAL A 115 9.27 8.14 -8.81
N ASN A 116 8.22 8.56 -8.10
CA ASN A 116 8.32 9.46 -6.94
C ASN A 116 8.53 8.70 -5.62
N SER A 117 9.24 9.30 -4.67
CA SER A 117 9.34 8.74 -3.32
C SER A 117 8.58 9.55 -2.28
N TYR A 118 8.01 8.84 -1.28
CA TYR A 118 7.37 9.41 -0.10
C TYR A 118 7.58 8.56 1.18
N HIS A 119 8.65 7.76 1.24
CA HIS A 119 8.84 6.75 2.31
C HIS A 119 10.24 6.81 2.94
N HIS A 120 10.30 6.45 4.22
CA HIS A 120 11.55 6.17 4.95
C HIS A 120 11.56 4.74 5.53
N GLN A 121 10.39 4.08 5.64
CA GLN A 121 10.33 2.62 5.74
C GLN A 121 10.51 1.97 4.36
N ALA A 122 11.05 0.77 4.34
CA ALA A 122 11.19 -0.06 3.14
C ALA A 122 11.11 -1.55 3.48
N VAL A 123 10.97 -2.43 2.47
CA VAL A 123 11.01 -3.88 2.67
C VAL A 123 12.44 -4.33 2.99
N LYS A 124 12.60 -5.07 4.10
CA LYS A 124 13.86 -5.69 4.55
C LYS A 124 13.95 -7.16 4.20
N THR A 125 12.85 -7.88 4.38
CA THR A 125 12.73 -9.29 3.99
C THR A 125 11.42 -9.46 3.26
N VAL A 126 11.49 -10.05 2.06
CA VAL A 126 10.32 -10.31 1.22
C VAL A 126 9.49 -11.45 1.83
N GLY A 127 8.18 -11.24 1.91
CA GLY A 127 7.22 -12.23 2.39
C GLY A 127 7.13 -13.48 1.49
N LYS A 128 6.66 -14.59 2.05
CA LYS A 128 6.58 -15.87 1.35
C LYS A 128 5.66 -15.78 0.13
N GLY A 129 6.13 -16.22 -1.04
CA GLY A 129 5.37 -16.20 -2.29
C GLY A 129 5.30 -14.82 -2.96
N LEU A 130 5.95 -13.80 -2.38
CA LEU A 130 6.21 -12.52 -3.04
C LEU A 130 7.60 -12.52 -3.66
N VAL A 131 7.76 -11.77 -4.75
CA VAL A 131 9.01 -11.56 -5.47
C VAL A 131 9.21 -10.05 -5.63
N ALA A 132 10.44 -9.57 -5.46
CA ALA A 132 10.81 -8.20 -5.78
C ALA A 132 10.90 -8.03 -7.31
N THR A 133 10.10 -7.13 -7.87
CA THR A 133 9.97 -6.95 -9.33
C THR A 133 10.32 -5.57 -9.85
N ALA A 134 10.57 -4.62 -8.93
CA ALA A 134 11.31 -3.41 -9.22
C ALA A 134 12.20 -3.03 -8.03
N THR A 135 13.36 -2.43 -8.31
CA THR A 135 14.34 -1.97 -7.31
C THR A 135 14.97 -0.64 -7.72
N ALA A 136 15.24 0.22 -6.74
CA ALA A 136 16.08 1.41 -6.90
C ALA A 136 17.59 1.04 -6.99
N PRO A 137 18.49 1.93 -7.45
CA PRO A 137 19.92 1.63 -7.63
C PRO A 137 20.70 1.30 -6.36
N ASP A 138 20.20 1.71 -5.20
CA ASP A 138 20.71 1.39 -3.86
C ASP A 138 20.23 0.01 -3.34
N GLY A 139 19.37 -0.67 -4.09
CA GLY A 139 18.82 -1.97 -3.75
C GLY A 139 17.50 -1.93 -2.96
N ILE A 140 16.93 -0.75 -2.71
CA ILE A 140 15.60 -0.65 -2.10
C ILE A 140 14.55 -1.28 -3.02
N ILE A 141 13.68 -2.12 -2.45
CA ILE A 141 12.62 -2.81 -3.17
C ILE A 141 11.45 -1.86 -3.37
N GLU A 142 11.13 -1.62 -4.64
CA GLU A 142 10.15 -0.64 -5.09
C GLU A 142 8.85 -1.27 -5.57
N ALA A 143 8.86 -2.55 -5.94
CA ALA A 143 7.64 -3.31 -6.21
C ALA A 143 7.73 -4.77 -5.77
N LEU A 144 6.59 -5.30 -5.32
CA LEU A 144 6.37 -6.69 -4.98
C LEU A 144 5.22 -7.27 -5.81
N GLU A 145 5.40 -8.48 -6.34
CA GLU A 145 4.36 -9.27 -7.00
C GLU A 145 4.26 -10.64 -6.33
N HIS A 146 3.05 -11.19 -6.18
CA HIS A 146 2.88 -12.58 -5.76
C HIS A 146 3.03 -13.52 -6.95
N GLU A 147 3.73 -14.65 -6.78
CA GLU A 147 4.07 -15.60 -7.84
C GLU A 147 2.84 -16.13 -8.62
N THR A 148 1.72 -16.34 -7.92
CA THR A 148 0.51 -17.02 -8.44
C THR A 148 -0.84 -16.38 -8.10
N LEU A 149 -0.87 -15.31 -7.30
CA LEU A 149 -2.12 -14.68 -6.84
C LEU A 149 -2.24 -13.30 -7.49
N PRO A 150 -3.45 -12.74 -7.66
CA PRO A 150 -3.68 -11.40 -8.21
C PRO A 150 -3.31 -10.31 -7.19
N VAL A 151 -2.09 -10.35 -6.66
CA VAL A 151 -1.62 -9.53 -5.54
C VAL A 151 -0.30 -8.89 -5.92
N PHE A 152 -0.24 -7.57 -5.87
CA PHE A 152 0.99 -6.81 -6.08
C PHE A 152 0.98 -5.52 -5.27
N GLY A 153 2.11 -4.85 -5.18
CA GLY A 153 2.19 -3.51 -4.63
C GLY A 153 3.45 -2.77 -5.07
N VAL A 154 3.40 -1.46 -4.93
CA VAL A 154 4.48 -0.53 -5.30
C VAL A 154 4.77 0.40 -4.12
N GLN A 155 6.03 0.82 -3.97
CA GLN A 155 6.52 1.64 -2.86
C GLN A 155 6.41 3.15 -3.15
N TRP A 156 6.45 3.52 -4.43
CA TRP A 156 6.11 4.86 -4.93
C TRP A 156 4.60 5.14 -4.90
N HIS A 157 4.23 6.37 -5.27
CA HIS A 157 2.84 6.83 -5.30
C HIS A 157 2.38 7.12 -6.74
N PRO A 158 1.92 6.09 -7.49
CA PRO A 158 1.45 6.27 -8.86
C PRO A 158 0.18 7.12 -8.96
N GLU A 159 -0.52 7.36 -7.85
CA GLU A 159 -1.66 8.26 -7.75
C GLU A 159 -1.29 9.75 -7.72
N THR A 160 -0.01 10.07 -7.46
CA THR A 160 0.52 11.45 -7.48
C THR A 160 1.64 11.65 -8.52
N PHE A 161 1.88 10.67 -9.40
CA PHE A 161 2.95 10.70 -10.38
C PHE A 161 2.43 10.85 -11.82
N GLY A 162 2.89 11.88 -12.53
CA GLY A 162 2.58 12.08 -13.94
C GLY A 162 1.22 12.71 -14.25
N THR A 163 0.56 13.35 -13.28
CA THR A 163 -0.63 14.17 -13.55
C THR A 163 -0.22 15.52 -14.12
N ASP A 164 -0.20 15.64 -15.45
CA ASP A 164 -0.54 16.91 -16.09
C ASP A 164 -2.00 17.24 -15.73
N ASP A 165 -2.29 18.48 -15.32
CA ASP A 165 -3.59 18.91 -14.76
C ASP A 165 -4.81 18.65 -15.69
N GLU A 166 -4.60 18.39 -16.99
CA GLU A 166 -5.66 18.11 -17.97
C GLU A 166 -6.20 16.65 -17.96
N ALA A 167 -5.54 15.70 -17.28
CA ALA A 167 -5.85 14.27 -17.43
C ALA A 167 -7.16 13.80 -16.72
N LEU A 168 -7.73 14.62 -15.84
CA LEU A 168 -8.94 14.30 -15.07
C LEU A 168 -10.24 14.42 -15.91
N ARG A 169 -10.41 13.53 -16.91
CA ARG A 169 -11.68 13.42 -17.64
C ARG A 169 -12.70 12.58 -16.89
N GLU A 170 -13.73 13.24 -16.38
CA GLU A 170 -14.89 12.66 -15.72
C GLU A 170 -15.55 11.55 -16.55
N ARG A 171 -15.72 10.37 -15.94
CA ARG A 171 -16.75 9.40 -16.33
C ARG A 171 -17.47 8.95 -15.06
N ASN A 172 -18.80 9.07 -15.04
CA ASN A 172 -19.65 8.80 -13.88
C ASN A 172 -19.46 7.37 -13.32
N LEU A 173 -18.65 7.26 -12.27
CA LEU A 173 -18.45 6.06 -11.44
C LEU A 173 -18.36 6.49 -9.98
N THR A 174 -19.16 5.87 -9.11
CA THR A 174 -19.33 6.22 -7.69
C THR A 174 -18.35 5.46 -6.79
N VAL A 175 -17.72 6.11 -5.81
CA VAL A 175 -16.65 5.52 -4.97
C VAL A 175 -16.79 5.96 -3.47
N VAL A 176 -15.75 6.27 -2.63
CA VAL A 176 -15.89 6.73 -1.20
C VAL A 176 -14.80 7.72 -0.69
N GLU A 177 -15.15 8.85 -0.06
CA GLU A 177 -14.26 9.87 0.58
C GLU A 177 -14.08 9.65 2.11
N PRO A 178 -13.04 10.21 2.76
CA PRO A 178 -12.69 9.90 4.16
C PRO A 178 -13.47 10.69 5.22
N VAL A 179 -13.93 9.99 6.26
CA VAL A 179 -14.65 10.58 7.41
C VAL A 179 -13.67 11.10 8.48
N VAL A 180 -13.87 12.34 8.94
CA VAL A 180 -13.25 12.87 10.17
C VAL A 180 -14.06 12.37 11.38
N ILE A 181 -13.45 11.62 12.30
CA ILE A 181 -14.12 11.00 13.46
C ILE A 181 -13.51 11.53 14.78
N PRO A 182 -14.33 11.96 15.77
CA PRO A 182 -13.85 12.44 17.08
C PRO A 182 -13.48 11.31 18.07
N ASP A 183 -13.01 11.73 19.26
CA ASP A 183 -12.40 10.96 20.38
C ASP A 183 -12.69 9.43 20.46
N PRO A 184 -11.64 8.57 20.50
CA PRO A 184 -11.79 7.10 20.50
C PRO A 184 -12.67 6.46 21.59
N ALA A 185 -12.82 7.07 22.78
CA ALA A 185 -13.34 6.36 23.96
C ALA A 185 -14.85 6.02 23.91
N GLU A 186 -15.66 6.83 23.22
CA GLU A 186 -17.13 6.65 23.12
C GLU A 186 -17.53 5.82 21.88
N VAL A 187 -16.70 5.86 20.83
CA VAL A 187 -16.96 5.21 19.51
C VAL A 187 -16.88 3.68 19.61
N GLU A 188 -15.96 3.16 20.42
CA GLU A 188 -15.53 1.76 20.38
C GLU A 188 -16.64 0.75 20.77
N ARG A 189 -17.57 1.14 21.65
CA ARG A 189 -18.70 0.28 22.06
C ARG A 189 -19.89 0.31 21.09
N GLN A 190 -20.13 1.41 20.38
CA GLN A 190 -21.31 1.57 19.51
C GLN A 190 -21.01 1.19 18.03
N ALA A 191 -19.77 1.39 17.56
CA ALA A 191 -19.35 1.00 16.22
C ALA A 191 -19.33 -0.52 16.04
N LEU A 192 -18.78 -1.27 17.00
CA LEU A 192 -18.68 -2.72 16.95
C LEU A 192 -20.07 -3.41 16.90
N ALA A 193 -21.03 -2.89 17.68
CA ALA A 193 -22.42 -3.36 17.68
C ALA A 193 -23.18 -3.08 16.36
N THR A 194 -22.66 -2.17 15.53
CA THR A 194 -23.24 -1.79 14.24
C THR A 194 -22.59 -2.53 13.07
N MET A 195 -21.26 -2.74 13.11
CA MET A 195 -20.52 -3.50 12.09
C MET A 195 -21.02 -4.95 11.95
N VAL A 196 -21.40 -5.60 13.05
CA VAL A 196 -21.94 -6.98 13.02
C VAL A 196 -23.35 -7.03 12.41
N LYS A 197 -24.17 -5.98 12.55
CA LYS A 197 -25.55 -5.96 12.03
C LYS A 197 -25.64 -5.90 10.50
N LYS A 198 -24.71 -5.21 9.83
CA LYS A 198 -24.70 -5.01 8.37
C LYS A 198 -24.07 -6.17 7.57
N ALA A 199 -23.60 -7.23 8.25
CA ALA A 199 -23.31 -8.52 7.61
C ALA A 199 -24.60 -9.26 7.13
N ILE A 200 -25.77 -8.74 7.52
CA ILE A 200 -27.12 -9.15 7.13
C ILE A 200 -27.73 -7.97 6.34
N PRO A 201 -28.56 -8.18 5.30
CA PRO A 201 -28.74 -7.20 4.21
C PRO A 201 -29.27 -5.81 4.62
N GLY A 202 -28.70 -4.76 4.00
CA GLY A 202 -29.10 -3.35 4.20
C GLY A 202 -27.93 -2.37 4.38
N CYS A 203 -26.79 -2.59 3.72
CA CYS A 203 -25.57 -1.79 3.94
C CYS A 203 -25.31 -0.76 2.82
N GLU A 204 -25.78 0.47 3.00
CA GLU A 204 -25.33 1.64 2.23
C GLU A 204 -24.15 2.35 2.91
N THR A 205 -23.15 2.78 2.12
CA THR A 205 -22.00 3.63 2.50
C THR A 205 -21.41 4.30 1.23
N ASP A 206 -21.52 5.62 1.09
CA ASP A 206 -21.17 6.43 -0.11
C ASP A 206 -19.90 7.31 0.03
N ALA A 207 -19.27 7.70 -1.12
CA ALA A 207 -18.77 9.04 -1.52
C ALA A 207 -17.83 9.02 -2.78
N ASN A 208 -16.52 9.39 -2.77
CA ASN A 208 -15.57 9.20 -3.92
C ASN A 208 -14.04 8.98 -3.61
N VAL A 209 -13.34 8.13 -4.41
CA VAL A 209 -11.87 8.06 -4.63
C VAL A 209 -11.64 8.09 -6.14
N VAL A 210 -10.74 8.97 -6.62
CA VAL A 210 -10.35 9.05 -8.03
C VAL A 210 -9.05 8.29 -8.25
N LEU A 211 -9.04 7.31 -9.16
CA LEU A 211 -7.81 6.68 -9.65
C LEU A 211 -7.33 7.43 -10.90
N PRO A 212 -6.02 7.67 -11.11
CA PRO A 212 -5.51 8.30 -12.33
C PRO A 212 -5.80 7.43 -13.55
N VAL A 213 -6.70 7.92 -14.40
CA VAL A 213 -7.07 7.26 -15.67
C VAL A 213 -5.87 7.25 -16.61
N GLY A 214 -5.61 6.11 -17.27
CA GLY A 214 -4.48 5.96 -18.18
C GLY A 214 -3.13 5.63 -17.52
N ASN A 215 -3.03 5.58 -16.19
CA ASN A 215 -1.86 5.02 -15.51
C ASN A 215 -1.92 3.47 -15.62
N PRO A 216 -0.90 2.81 -16.23
CA PRO A 216 -0.97 1.39 -16.59
C PRO A 216 -1.12 0.45 -15.38
N ILE A 217 -0.73 0.88 -14.18
CA ILE A 217 -0.83 0.11 -12.94
C ILE A 217 -2.30 0.02 -12.48
N PHE A 218 -3.01 1.15 -12.48
CA PHE A 218 -4.43 1.19 -12.13
C PHE A 218 -5.29 0.55 -13.22
N GLU A 219 -4.97 0.76 -14.50
CA GLU A 219 -5.63 0.07 -15.61
C GLU A 219 -5.47 -1.46 -15.49
N HIS A 220 -4.28 -1.95 -15.14
CA HIS A 220 -4.08 -3.38 -14.88
C HIS A 220 -4.94 -3.87 -13.71
N PHE A 221 -4.97 -3.14 -12.59
CA PHE A 221 -5.77 -3.51 -11.43
C PHE A 221 -7.26 -3.60 -11.76
N LEU A 222 -7.82 -2.62 -12.48
CA LEU A 222 -9.22 -2.63 -12.95
C LEU A 222 -9.51 -3.77 -13.94
N ASN A 223 -8.53 -4.19 -14.74
CA ASN A 223 -8.66 -5.36 -15.61
C ASN A 223 -8.79 -6.68 -14.82
N LEU A 224 -8.08 -6.82 -13.69
CA LEU A 224 -8.22 -8.00 -12.80
C LEU A 224 -9.64 -8.10 -12.20
N VAL A 225 -10.25 -6.95 -11.85
CA VAL A 225 -11.64 -6.91 -11.34
C VAL A 225 -12.65 -7.35 -12.40
N THR A 226 -12.48 -6.86 -13.64
CA THR A 226 -13.51 -7.00 -14.70
C THR A 226 -13.46 -8.31 -15.47
N LYS A 227 -12.30 -8.98 -15.54
CA LYS A 227 -12.12 -10.24 -16.31
C LYS A 227 -12.11 -11.50 -15.45
N GLY A 228 -12.12 -11.33 -14.12
CA GLY A 228 -11.76 -12.37 -13.16
C GLY A 228 -10.24 -12.62 -13.15
N ALA A 229 -9.71 -13.09 -12.02
CA ALA A 229 -8.34 -13.58 -11.98
C ALA A 229 -8.25 -14.89 -12.79
N GLN A 230 -7.56 -14.83 -13.93
CA GLN A 230 -7.26 -15.95 -14.82
C GLN A 230 -5.81 -16.39 -14.65
#